data_AF-A0A2J0LX88-F1
#
_entry.id   AF-A0A2J0LX88-F1
#
_cell.length_a   1.000
_cell.length_b   1.000
_cell.length_c   1.000
_cell.angle_alpha   90.00
_cell.angle_beta   90.00
_cell.angle_gamma   90.00
#
_symmetry.space_group_name_H-M   'P 1'
#
loop_
_entity.id
_entity.type
_entity.pdbx_description
1 polymer ?
#
loop_
_entity_poly.entity_id
_entity_poly.type
_entity_poly.pdbx_seq_one_letter_code
_entity_poly.pdbx_strand_id
1 'polypeptide(L)'
;MYIKEHMSGFVDFIRKQGVVGVAVGFVLAGAVAKMVTALVTDVINPLIGLVLVNAENLKNAKFTIRNVEILWGDFVSTAIDFLIIALVVYFAIKLLGIDTTKKK
;
A
#
# COMPACT_ATOMS: atom_id res chain seq x y z
N MET A 1 -14.34 20.23 36.95
CA MET A 1 -13.05 19.81 37.55
C MET A 1 -12.66 18.39 37.12
N TYR A 2 -13.58 17.42 37.13
CA TYR A 2 -13.36 16.02 36.69
C TYR A 2 -12.80 15.82 35.25
N ILE A 3 -13.20 16.64 34.26
CA ILE A 3 -12.79 16.45 32.86
C ILE A 3 -11.27 16.70 32.64
N LYS A 4 -10.68 17.66 33.37
CA LYS A 4 -9.24 17.97 33.25
C LYS A 4 -8.36 16.83 33.78
N GLU A 5 -8.82 16.12 34.81
CA GLU A 5 -8.10 15.02 35.44
C GLU A 5 -8.03 13.79 34.51
N HIS A 6 -9.14 13.45 33.86
CA HIS A 6 -9.18 12.37 32.87
C HIS A 6 -8.37 12.69 31.60
N MET A 7 -8.38 13.95 31.15
CA MET A 7 -7.55 14.37 30.01
C MET A 7 -6.05 14.32 30.33
N SER A 8 -5.65 14.75 31.52
CA SER A 8 -4.25 14.63 31.96
C SER A 8 -3.82 13.17 32.02
N GLY A 9 -4.64 12.31 32.63
CA GLY A 9 -4.37 10.87 32.72
C GLY A 9 -4.28 10.19 31.35
N PHE A 10 -5.07 10.62 30.38
CA PHE A 10 -5.01 10.12 29.01
C PHE A 10 -3.74 10.56 28.27
N VAL A 11 -3.34 11.83 28.38
CA VAL A 11 -2.08 12.33 27.78
C VAL A 11 -0.88 11.61 28.39
N ASP A 12 -0.87 11.40 29.71
CA ASP A 12 0.19 10.66 30.40
C ASP A 12 0.22 9.19 30.00
N PHE A 13 -0.94 8.56 29.80
CA PHE A 13 -1.03 7.19 29.28
C PHE A 13 -0.42 7.07 27.88
N ILE A 14 -0.81 7.95 26.96
CA ILE A 14 -0.29 7.96 25.58
C ILE A 14 1.23 8.14 25.55
N ARG A 15 1.76 9.00 26.42
CA ARG A 15 3.21 9.24 26.54
C ARG A 15 3.94 8.05 27.15
N LYS A 16 3.43 7.49 28.26
CA LYS A 16 4.05 6.36 28.96
C LYS A 16 4.05 5.08 28.12
N GLN A 17 3.01 4.85 27.33
CA GLN A 17 2.87 3.65 26.50
C GLN A 17 3.51 3.80 25.10
N GLY A 18 4.19 4.92 24.82
CA GLY A 18 4.85 5.12 23.52
C GLY A 18 3.91 5.19 22.31
N VAL A 19 2.59 5.34 22.54
CA VAL A 19 1.53 5.25 21.52
C VAL A 19 1.68 6.32 20.45
N VAL A 20 2.25 7.48 20.79
CA VAL A 20 2.53 8.57 19.84
C VAL A 20 3.45 8.09 18.71
N GLY A 21 4.51 7.35 19.04
CA GLY A 21 5.45 6.85 18.04
C GLY A 21 4.81 5.84 17.10
N VAL A 22 3.99 4.95 17.66
CA VAL A 22 3.23 3.96 16.88
C VAL A 22 2.21 4.63 15.96
N ALA A 23 1.47 5.63 16.47
CA ALA A 23 0.48 6.38 15.70
C ALA A 23 1.12 7.14 14.52
N VAL A 24 2.24 7.83 14.76
CA VAL A 24 2.99 8.52 13.70
C VAL A 24 3.52 7.53 12.67
N GLY A 25 4.10 6.42 13.12
CA GLY A 25 4.58 5.35 12.22
C GLY A 25 3.47 4.79 11.34
N PHE A 26 2.29 4.54 11.90
CA PHE A 26 1.14 4.03 11.15
C PHE A 26 0.60 5.03 10.11
N VAL A 27 0.49 6.31 10.49
CA VAL A 27 0.04 7.37 9.57
C VAL A 27 1.01 7.53 8.41
N LEU A 28 2.32 7.55 8.69
CA LEU A 28 3.36 7.63 7.66
C LEU A 28 3.36 6.37 6.78
N ALA A 29 3.22 5.18 7.35
CA ALA A 29 3.13 3.93 6.59
C ALA A 29 1.94 3.95 5.61
N GLY A 30 0.76 4.42 6.06
CA GLY A 30 -0.40 4.58 5.19
C GLY A 30 -0.20 5.60 4.08
N ALA A 31 0.49 6.72 4.35
CA ALA A 31 0.79 7.73 3.35
C ALA A 31 1.79 7.22 2.29
N VAL A 32 2.84 6.51 2.70
CA VAL A 32 3.81 5.89 1.80
C VAL A 32 3.14 4.82 0.94
N ALA A 33 2.29 3.98 1.51
CA ALA A 33 1.53 2.98 0.76
C ALA A 33 0.70 3.63 -0.35
N LYS A 34 -0.04 4.71 -0.04
CA LYS A 34 -0.81 5.47 -1.03
C LYS A 34 0.05 6.06 -2.13
N MET A 35 1.21 6.63 -1.79
CA MET A 35 2.15 7.19 -2.77
C MET A 35 2.66 6.12 -3.74
N VAL A 36 3.05 4.95 -3.22
CA VAL A 36 3.51 3.83 -4.05
C VAL A 36 2.38 3.29 -4.92
N THR A 37 1.17 3.14 -4.37
CA THR A 37 0.00 2.73 -5.16
C THR A 37 -0.29 3.71 -6.29
N ALA A 38 -0.25 5.02 -6.03
CA ALA A 38 -0.43 6.03 -7.07
C ALA A 38 0.65 5.94 -8.15
N LEU A 39 1.92 5.76 -7.77
CA LEU A 39 3.01 5.56 -8.74
C LEU A 39 2.76 4.33 -9.62
N VAL A 40 2.29 3.23 -9.04
CA VAL A 40 2.00 2.02 -9.81
C VAL A 40 0.79 2.23 -10.72
N THR A 41 -0.34 2.67 -10.19
CA THR A 41 -1.59 2.83 -10.94
C THR A 41 -1.50 3.91 -12.02
N ASP A 42 -0.84 5.04 -11.74
CA ASP A 42 -0.89 6.22 -12.61
C ASP A 42 0.31 6.29 -13.57
N VAL A 43 1.43 5.61 -13.25
CA VAL A 43 2.64 5.65 -14.08
C VAL A 43 2.99 4.26 -14.60
N ILE A 44 3.13 3.26 -13.73
CA ILE A 44 3.60 1.94 -14.15
C ILE A 44 2.54 1.18 -14.95
N ASN A 45 1.28 1.18 -14.51
CA ASN A 45 0.20 0.45 -15.17
C ASN A 45 -0.07 0.95 -16.61
N PRO A 46 -0.11 2.26 -16.89
CA PRO A 46 -0.19 2.75 -18.27
C PRO A 46 1.03 2.34 -19.12
N LEU A 47 2.25 2.42 -18.57
CA LEU A 47 3.47 2.02 -19.28
C LEU A 47 3.49 0.51 -19.59
N ILE A 48 3.06 -0.31 -18.64
CA ILE A 48 2.90 -1.74 -18.84
C ILE A 48 1.76 -2.01 -19.82
N GLY A 49 0.64 -1.29 -19.76
CA GLY A 49 -0.47 -1.43 -20.70
C GLY A 49 -0.12 -1.07 -22.15
N LEU A 50 0.89 -0.23 -22.36
CA LEU A 50 1.45 0.06 -23.69
C LEU A 50 2.30 -1.10 -24.23
N VAL A 51 2.98 -1.86 -23.36
CA VAL A 51 3.85 -2.98 -23.75
C VAL A 51 3.08 -4.30 -23.78
N LEU A 52 2.26 -4.54 -22.76
CA LEU A 52 1.26 -5.58 -22.66
C LEU A 52 -0.03 -5.06 -23.28
N VAL A 53 -0.09 -5.06 -24.61
CA VAL A 53 -1.35 -4.95 -25.35
C VAL A 53 -2.36 -5.85 -24.63
N ASN A 54 -3.42 -5.28 -24.04
CA ASN A 54 -4.57 -5.96 -23.40
C ASN A 54 -4.66 -6.02 -21.85
N ALA A 55 -3.91 -5.25 -21.06
CA ALA A 55 -4.13 -5.24 -19.59
C ALA A 55 -5.59 -4.90 -19.17
N GLU A 56 -6.23 -3.94 -19.85
CA GLU A 56 -7.66 -3.63 -19.64
C GLU A 56 -8.60 -4.77 -20.11
N ASN A 57 -8.24 -5.48 -21.18
CA ASN A 57 -9.00 -6.64 -21.64
C ASN A 57 -8.88 -7.82 -20.67
N LEU A 58 -7.75 -7.92 -19.96
CA LEU A 58 -7.57 -8.89 -18.88
C LEU A 58 -8.48 -8.55 -17.71
N LYS A 59 -8.52 -7.29 -17.26
CA LYS A 59 -9.37 -6.85 -16.14
C LYS A 59 -10.88 -7.04 -16.42
N ASN A 60 -11.28 -6.82 -17.67
CA ASN A 60 -12.65 -7.01 -18.14
C ASN A 60 -12.96 -8.46 -18.54
N ALA A 61 -12.03 -9.40 -18.38
CA ALA A 61 -12.27 -10.80 -18.65
C ALA A 61 -13.25 -11.37 -17.62
N LYS A 62 -14.44 -11.70 -18.10
CA LYS A 62 -15.56 -12.23 -17.31
C LYS A 62 -15.94 -13.61 -17.82
N PHE A 63 -16.25 -14.51 -16.91
CA PHE A 63 -16.91 -15.77 -17.23
C PHE A 63 -18.35 -15.70 -16.73
N THR A 64 -19.32 -15.78 -17.65
CA THR A 64 -20.75 -15.70 -17.28
C THR A 64 -21.34 -17.11 -17.26
N ILE A 65 -21.73 -17.58 -16.08
CA ILE A 65 -22.49 -18.84 -15.93
C ILE A 65 -23.91 -18.48 -15.49
N ARG A 66 -24.87 -18.71 -16.39
CA ARG A 66 -26.33 -18.72 -16.19
C ARG A 66 -27.00 -17.42 -15.70
N ASN A 67 -26.30 -16.56 -14.95
CA ASN A 67 -26.55 -15.13 -14.69
C ASN A 67 -25.51 -14.52 -13.71
N VAL A 68 -24.43 -15.25 -13.38
CA VAL A 68 -23.39 -14.80 -12.45
C VAL A 68 -22.14 -14.43 -13.26
N GLU A 69 -21.70 -13.17 -13.15
CA GLU A 69 -20.46 -12.68 -13.75
C GLU A 69 -19.28 -12.96 -12.80
N ILE A 70 -18.39 -13.88 -13.16
CA ILE A 70 -17.14 -14.12 -12.44
C ILE A 70 -16.04 -13.31 -13.12
N LEU A 71 -15.65 -12.21 -12.48
CA LEU A 71 -14.60 -11.27 -12.90
C LEU A 71 -13.21 -11.81 -12.56
N TRP A 72 -12.84 -12.98 -13.08
CA TRP A 72 -11.53 -13.58 -12.84
C TRP A 72 -10.37 -12.68 -13.31
N GLY A 73 -10.64 -11.88 -14.34
CA GLY A 73 -9.74 -10.89 -14.89
C GLY A 73 -9.26 -9.83 -13.89
N ASP A 74 -10.18 -9.33 -13.07
CA ASP A 74 -9.89 -8.30 -12.05
C ASP A 74 -8.98 -8.83 -10.95
N PHE A 75 -9.17 -10.10 -10.57
CA PHE A 75 -8.31 -10.76 -9.60
C PHE A 75 -6.87 -10.91 -10.11
N VAL A 76 -6.68 -11.35 -11.37
CA VAL A 76 -5.35 -11.48 -11.97
C VAL A 76 -4.69 -10.12 -12.15
N SER A 77 -5.44 -9.09 -12.56
CA SER A 77 -4.95 -7.71 -12.62
C SER A 77 -4.45 -7.23 -11.27
N THR A 78 -5.23 -7.44 -10.20
CA THR A 78 -4.87 -7.03 -8.84
C THR A 78 -3.65 -7.80 -8.32
N ALA A 79 -3.49 -9.07 -8.69
CA ALA A 79 -2.30 -9.85 -8.34
C ALA A 79 -1.03 -9.33 -9.04
N ILE A 80 -1.14 -8.90 -10.30
CA ILE A 80 -0.04 -8.28 -11.04
C ILE A 80 0.32 -6.93 -10.39
N ASP A 81 -0.66 -6.09 -10.07
CA ASP A 81 -0.46 -4.81 -9.38
C ASP A 81 0.27 -5.02 -8.04
N PHE A 82 -0.12 -6.04 -7.27
CA PHE A 82 0.55 -6.39 -6.02
C PHE A 82 2.02 -6.76 -6.22
N LEU A 83 2.34 -7.58 -7.23
CA LEU A 83 3.72 -7.96 -7.55
C LEU A 83 4.57 -6.75 -7.97
N ILE A 84 3.99 -5.84 -8.76
CA ILE A 84 4.66 -4.60 -9.18
C ILE A 84 4.92 -3.71 -7.97
N ILE A 85 3.92 -3.49 -7.11
CA ILE A 85 4.08 -2.71 -5.87
C ILE A 85 5.20 -3.32 -5.01
N ALA A 86 5.18 -4.64 -4.80
CA ALA A 86 6.22 -5.32 -4.04
C ALA A 86 7.62 -5.11 -4.63
N LEU A 87 7.75 -5.17 -5.96
CA LEU A 87 9.00 -4.91 -6.67
C LEU A 87 9.47 -3.45 -6.53
N VAL A 88 8.56 -2.50 -6.68
CA VAL A 88 8.83 -1.06 -6.54
C VAL A 88 9.27 -0.73 -5.11
N VAL A 89 8.57 -1.26 -4.10
CA VAL A 89 8.95 -1.10 -2.69
C VAL A 89 10.32 -1.69 -2.42
N TYR A 90 10.60 -2.90 -2.93
CA TYR A 90 11.91 -3.53 -2.81
C TYR A 90 13.03 -2.65 -3.38
N PHE A 91 12.86 -2.15 -4.61
CA PHE A 91 13.86 -1.27 -5.22
C PHE A 91 13.97 0.09 -4.52
N ALA A 92 12.86 0.67 -4.05
CA ALA A 92 12.88 1.93 -3.31
C ALA A 92 13.70 1.81 -2.02
N ILE A 93 13.49 0.75 -1.23
CA ILE A 93 14.25 0.50 0.00
C ILE A 93 15.73 0.25 -0.31
N LYS A 94 16.00 -0.57 -1.33
CA LYS A 94 17.36 -0.90 -1.77
C LYS A 94 18.12 0.33 -2.29
N LEU A 95 17.46 1.21 -3.04
CA LEU A 95 18.06 2.44 -3.58
C LEU A 95 18.34 3.46 -2.47
N LEU A 96 17.44 3.57 -1.48
CA LEU A 96 17.64 4.42 -0.30
C LEU A 96 18.77 3.91 0.61
N GLY A 97 19.30 2.70 0.39
CA GLY A 97 20.42 2.17 1.15
C GLY A 97 20.10 1.98 2.63
N ILE A 98 18.82 1.81 2.99
CA ILE A 98 18.35 1.54 4.36
C ILE A 98 18.61 0.06 4.74
N ASP A 99 19.21 -0.70 3.82
CA ASP A 99 19.89 -1.94 4.15
C ASP A 99 21.05 -1.60 5.09
N THR A 100 20.83 -1.70 6.40
CA THR A 100 21.84 -1.44 7.45
C THR A 100 22.98 -2.47 7.46
N THR A 101 23.28 -3.09 6.31
CA THR A 101 24.49 -3.86 6.04
C THR A 101 25.66 -2.96 5.61
N LYS A 102 25.82 -1.79 6.26
CA LYS A 102 27.18 -1.28 6.50
C LYS A 102 27.72 -1.96 7.75
N LYS A 103 28.19 -3.20 7.56
CA LYS A 103 29.22 -3.76 8.42
C LYS A 103 30.56 -3.13 8.00
N LYS A 104 30.78 -1.87 8.37
CA LYS A 104 32.10 -1.25 8.53
C LYS A 104 31.98 0.10 9.22
#